data_AF-A0A428JLG9-F1
#
_entry.id   AF-A0A428JLG9-F1
#
_cell.length_a   1.000
_cell.length_b   1.000
_cell.length_c   1.000
_cell.angle_alpha   90.00
_cell.angle_beta   90.00
_cell.angle_gamma   90.00
#
_symmetry.space_group_name_H-M   'P 1'
#
loop_
_entity.id
_entity.type
_entity.pdbx_description
1 polymer ?
#
loop_
_entity_poly.entity_id
_entity_poly.type
_entity_poly.pdbx_seq_one_letter_code
_entity_poly.pdbx_strand_id
1 'polypeptide(L)' 'MITLSKSIDHARRETTITATDAAGRYLCSETWSGTGSRVAVALAQHVRTSAEQLQRRQNIATAASVSEARQLSSRL' A
#
# COMPACT_ATOMS: atom_id res chain seq x y z
N MET A 1 -20.92 11.19 51.90
CA MET A 1 -21.47 10.88 50.56
C MET A 1 -20.48 11.34 49.50
N ILE A 2 -19.46 10.51 49.18
CA ILE A 2 -18.38 10.79 48.19
C ILE A 2 -18.29 9.64 47.15
N THR A 3 -18.97 8.54 47.42
CA THR A 3 -18.85 7.27 46.68
C THR A 3 -19.57 7.26 45.34
N LEU A 4 -20.61 8.08 45.15
CA LEU A 4 -21.39 8.16 43.90
C LEU A 4 -20.67 8.94 42.78
N SER A 5 -19.90 9.98 43.12
CA SER A 5 -19.24 10.81 42.10
C SER A 5 -18.06 10.08 41.45
N LYS A 6 -17.31 9.29 42.23
CA LYS A 6 -16.14 8.54 41.73
C LYS A 6 -16.52 7.41 40.75
N SER A 7 -17.66 6.75 40.96
CA SER A 7 -18.12 5.65 40.09
C SER A 7 -18.67 6.14 38.75
N ILE A 8 -19.33 7.30 38.72
CA ILE A 8 -19.80 7.92 37.47
C ILE A 8 -18.61 8.39 36.61
N ASP A 9 -17.59 8.99 37.22
CA ASP A 9 -16.38 9.41 36.51
C ASP A 9 -15.57 8.22 35.98
N HIS A 10 -15.53 7.11 36.71
CA HIS A 10 -14.87 5.88 36.25
C HIS A 10 -15.57 5.30 35.01
N ALA A 11 -16.89 5.12 35.07
CA ALA A 11 -17.68 4.60 33.95
C ALA A 11 -17.63 5.52 32.72
N ARG A 12 -17.63 6.85 32.92
CA ARG A 12 -17.42 7.82 31.83
C ARG A 12 -16.02 7.72 31.22
N ARG A 13 -14.97 7.53 32.02
CA ARG A 13 -13.60 7.36 31.51
C ARG A 13 -13.45 6.06 30.74
N GLU A 14 -13.96 4.94 31.26
CA GLU A 14 -13.91 3.64 30.57
C GLU A 14 -14.66 3.64 29.24
N THR A 15 -15.86 4.25 29.19
CA THR A 15 -16.63 4.39 27.94
C THR A 15 -15.92 5.30 26.93
N THR A 16 -15.28 6.38 27.38
CA THR A 16 -14.52 7.29 26.51
C THR A 16 -13.27 6.61 25.94
N ILE A 17 -12.55 5.82 26.75
CA ILE A 17 -11.40 5.03 26.31
C ILE A 17 -11.84 3.99 25.27
N THR A 18 -12.93 3.27 25.55
CA THR A 18 -13.46 2.24 24.63
C THR A 18 -13.92 2.84 23.29
N ALA A 19 -14.56 4.02 23.31
CA ALA A 19 -14.96 4.72 22.10
C ALA A 19 -13.75 5.22 21.28
N THR A 20 -12.69 5.68 21.95
CA THR A 20 -11.45 6.11 21.31
C THR A 20 -10.71 4.93 20.67
N ASP A 21 -10.67 3.78 21.35
CA ASP A 21 -10.09 2.55 20.81
C ASP A 21 -10.86 1.98 19.61
N ALA A 22 -12.19 2.10 19.62
CA ALA A 22 -13.05 1.67 18.52
C ALA A 22 -12.89 2.59 17.29
N ALA A 23 -12.91 3.91 17.49
CA ALA A 23 -12.69 4.89 16.42
C ALA A 23 -11.26 4.80 15.85
N GLY A 24 -10.25 4.62 16.70
CA GLY A 24 -8.87 4.41 16.30
C GLY A 24 -8.67 3.13 15.50
N ARG A 25 -9.28 2.01 15.93
CA ARG A 25 -9.26 0.76 15.15
C ARG A 25 -9.96 0.90 13.80
N TYR A 26 -11.10 1.58 13.75
CA TYR A 26 -11.84 1.82 12.50
C TYR A 26 -11.00 2.63 11.51
N LEU A 27 -10.49 3.80 11.92
CA LEU A 27 -9.67 4.66 11.07
C LEU A 27 -8.38 3.97 10.62
N CYS A 28 -7.70 3.24 11.50
CA CYS A 28 -6.54 2.44 11.14
C CYS A 28 -6.90 1.34 10.13
N SER A 29 -8.05 0.67 10.29
CA SER A 29 -8.49 -0.38 9.37
C SER A 29 -8.86 0.15 7.98
N GLU A 30 -9.55 1.30 7.91
CA GLU A 30 -9.89 1.94 6.64
C GLU A 30 -8.66 2.49 5.93
N THR A 31 -7.77 3.17 6.66
CA THR A 31 -6.53 3.69 6.08
C THR A 31 -5.61 2.55 5.63
N TRP A 32 -5.50 1.46 6.38
CA TRP A 32 -4.72 0.29 5.98
C TRP A 32 -5.32 -0.40 4.74
N SER A 33 -6.64 -0.59 4.71
CA SER A 33 -7.33 -1.19 3.56
C SER A 33 -7.22 -0.31 2.31
N GLY A 34 -7.50 0.99 2.42
CA GLY A 34 -7.43 1.94 1.32
C GLY A 34 -6.01 2.18 0.81
N THR A 35 -5.04 2.35 1.70
CA THR A 35 -3.62 2.48 1.34
C THR A 35 -3.08 1.18 0.75
N GLY A 36 -3.45 0.03 1.33
CA GLY A 36 -3.07 -1.29 0.83
C GLY A 36 -3.56 -1.53 -0.60
N SER A 37 -4.81 -1.17 -0.90
CA SER A 37 -5.35 -1.27 -2.26
C SER A 37 -4.58 -0.39 -3.26
N ARG A 38 -4.27 0.86 -2.89
CA ARG A 38 -3.49 1.77 -3.73
C ARG A 38 -2.07 1.26 -3.98
N VAL A 39 -1.41 0.76 -2.94
CA VAL A 39 -0.07 0.16 -3.05
C VAL A 39 -0.10 -1.09 -3.93
N ALA A 40 -1.12 -1.94 -3.80
CA ALA A 40 -1.28 -3.14 -4.64
C ALA A 40 -1.45 -2.79 -6.12
N VAL A 41 -2.22 -1.74 -6.44
CA VAL A 41 -2.38 -1.24 -7.82
C VAL A 41 -1.06 -0.69 -8.37
N ALA A 42 -0.36 0.14 -7.59
CA ALA A 42 0.93 0.70 -7.98
C ALA A 42 1.99 -0.40 -8.18
N LEU A 43 2.02 -1.39 -7.30
CA LEU A 43 2.90 -2.55 -7.41
C LEU A 43 2.60 -3.37 -8.66
N ALA A 44 1.33 -3.65 -8.95
CA ALA A 44 0.94 -4.39 -10.14
C ALA A 44 1.33 -3.67 -11.44
N GLN A 45 1.17 -2.35 -11.48
CA GLN A 45 1.66 -1.52 -12.59
C GLN A 45 3.18 -1.57 -12.71
N HIS A 46 3.89 -1.46 -11.59
CA HIS A 46 5.35 -1.52 -11.58
C HIS A 46 5.91 -2.87 -12.05
N VAL A 47 5.30 -3.98 -11.61
CA VAL A 47 5.65 -5.33 -12.06
C VAL A 47 5.43 -5.49 -13.56
N ARG A 48 4.32 -4.98 -14.09
CA ARG A 48 4.03 -5.02 -15.54
C ARG A 48 5.08 -4.26 -16.35
N THR A 49 5.38 -3.02 -15.97
CA THR A 49 6.40 -2.20 -16.65
C THR A 49 7.78 -2.86 -16.56
N SER A 50 8.13 -3.44 -15.42
CA SER A 50 9.39 -4.16 -15.23
C SER A 50 9.49 -5.39 -16.13
N ALA A 51 8.40 -6.15 -16.26
CA ALA A 51 8.35 -7.31 -17.15
C ALA A 51 8.50 -6.90 -18.63
N GLU A 52 7.83 -5.83 -19.06
CA GLU A 52 7.96 -5.29 -20.42
C GLU A 52 9.40 -4.82 -20.71
N GLN A 53 10.04 -4.12 -19.77
CA GLN A 53 11.43 -3.71 -19.91
C GLN A 53 12.38 -4.91 -19.99
N LEU A 54 12.16 -5.94 -19.17
CA LEU A 54 12.95 -7.17 -19.21
C LEU A 54 12.80 -7.86 -20.56
N GLN A 55 11.58 -7.96 -21.09
CA GLN A 55 11.33 -8.57 -22.39
C GLN A 55 12.01 -7.79 -23.53
N ARG A 56 11.98 -6.46 -23.50
CA ARG A 56 12.71 -5.63 -24.48
C ARG A 56 14.22 -5.86 -24.42
N ARG A 57 14.78 -6.00 -23.21
CA ARG A 57 16.22 -6.32 -23.01
C ARG A 57 16.56 -7.73 -23.51
N GLN A 58 15.69 -8.71 -23.29
CA GLN A 58 15.85 -10.05 -23.83
C GLN A 58 15.87 -10.03 -25.37
N ASN A 59 14.95 -9.30 -26.01
CA ASN A 59 14.92 -9.17 -27.47
C ASN A 59 16.21 -8.56 -28.04
N ILE A 60 16.84 -7.62 -27.33
CA ILE A 60 18.14 -7.07 -27.71
C ILE A 60 19.25 -8.13 -27.56
N ALA A 61 19.24 -8.89 -26.46
CA ALA A 61 20.23 -9.94 -26.21
C ALA A 61 20.14 -11.09 -27.23
N THR A 62 18.93 -11.40 -27.72
CA THR A 62 18.68 -12.44 -28.73
C THR A 62 18.70 -11.92 -30.16
N ALA A 63 18.97 -10.62 -30.39
CA ALA A 63 18.99 -10.05 -31.72
C ALA A 63 20.04 -10.77 -32.59
N ALA A 64 19.66 -11.10 -33.83
CA ALA A 64 20.50 -11.92 -34.70
C ALA A 64 21.70 -11.13 -35.28
N SER A 65 21.65 -9.80 -35.20
CA SER A 65 22.70 -8.92 -35.70
C SER A 65 22.95 -7.71 -34.80
N VAL A 66 24.19 -7.19 -34.87
CA VAL A 66 24.62 -6.01 -34.10
C VAL A 66 23.86 -4.74 -34.52
N SER A 67 23.49 -4.61 -35.79
CA SER A 67 22.69 -3.48 -36.30
C SER A 67 21.26 -3.51 -35.74
N GLU A 68 20.63 -4.68 -35.71
CA GLU A 68 19.31 -4.90 -35.13
C GLU A 68 19.30 -4.64 -33.62
N ALA A 69 20.30 -5.14 -32.88
CA ALA A 69 20.47 -4.87 -31.45
C ALA A 69 20.58 -3.36 -31.16
N ARG A 70 21.30 -2.59 -32.00
CA ARG A 70 21.41 -1.13 -31.87
C ARG A 70 20.08 -0.42 -32.12
N GLN A 71 19.33 -0.82 -33.15
CA GLN A 71 18.01 -0.24 -33.44
C GLN A 71 16.98 -0.54 -32.34
N LEU A 72 17.03 -1.73 -31.75
CA LEU A 72 16.19 -2.10 -30.62
C LEU A 72 16.59 -1.33 -29.34
N SER A 73 17.90 -1.17 -29.12
CA SER A 73 18.41 -0.41 -27.97
C SER A 73 18.09 1.08 -28.04
N SER A 74 18.01 1.68 -29.24
CA SER A 74 17.65 3.11 -29.39
C SER A 74 16.17 3.40 -29.12
N ARG A 75 15.34 2.38 -28.93
CA ARG A 75 13.89 2.48 -28.63
C ARG A 75 13.54 2.12 -27.19
N LEU A 76 14.55 1.77 -26.38
CA LEU A 76 14.43 1.60 -24.93
C LEU A 76 14.48 2.95 -24.23
#